data_AF-A0A955DEJ8-F1
#
_entry.id   AF-A0A955DEJ8-F1
#
_cell.length_a   1.000
_cell.length_b   1.000
_cell.length_c   1.000
_cell.angle_alpha   90.00
_cell.angle_beta   90.00
_cell.angle_gamma   90.00
#
_symmetry.space_group_name_H-M   'P 1'
#
loop_
_entity.id
_entity.type
_entity.pdbx_description
1 polymer ?
#
loop_
_entity_poly.entity_id
_entity_poly.type
_entity_poly.pdbx_seq_one_letter_code
_entity_poly.pdbx_strand_id
1 'polypeptide(L)'
;MPTRTRLVAAAIAATMLTGAPGRADTVSLDAAKDNTIYQTDDPFLSNGSGDHFFVGRNNQIPGINLRRALIEFDPTGSIPAGSTITGVTLRLNCSRTNAGPQTITMHRALLEWGEGASDADGNEGSGGLAEPGDATWAHAIFPTDPWSALGGDF
;
A
#
# COMPACT_ATOMS: atom_id res chain seq x y z
N MET A 1 56.88 55.60 33.28
CA MET A 1 55.46 55.51 32.84
C MET A 1 55.15 54.06 32.55
N PRO A 2 54.14 53.42 33.16
CA PRO A 2 53.95 51.98 33.05
C PRO A 2 53.06 51.62 31.85
N THR A 3 53.49 50.63 31.07
CA THR A 3 52.71 50.03 29.97
C THR A 3 51.73 49.00 30.55
N ARG A 4 50.42 49.24 30.40
CA ARG A 4 49.37 48.35 30.90
C ARG A 4 49.06 47.26 29.87
N THR A 5 49.46 46.02 30.15
CA THR A 5 49.05 44.84 29.38
C THR A 5 47.59 44.50 29.69
N ARG A 6 46.72 44.50 28.68
CA ARG A 6 45.31 44.08 28.80
C ARG A 6 45.19 42.61 28.37
N LEU A 7 44.88 41.73 29.31
CA LEU A 7 44.45 40.36 29.03
C LEU A 7 42.97 40.38 28.64
N VAL A 8 42.67 39.95 27.41
CA VAL A 8 41.31 39.69 26.95
C VAL A 8 41.05 38.20 27.16
N ALA A 9 40.23 37.86 28.15
CA ALA A 9 39.75 36.49 28.33
C ALA A 9 38.57 36.25 27.38
N ALA A 10 38.76 35.42 26.35
CA ALA A 10 37.68 34.95 25.50
C ALA A 10 36.95 33.80 26.22
N ALA A 11 35.74 34.06 26.70
CA ALA A 11 34.87 33.03 27.24
C ALA A 11 34.22 32.26 26.08
N ILE A 12 34.61 31.00 25.88
CA ILE A 12 33.95 30.09 24.95
C ILE A 12 32.66 29.60 25.65
N ALA A 13 31.51 30.14 25.24
CA ALA A 13 30.21 29.65 25.68
C ALA A 13 29.90 28.33 24.95
N ALA A 14 30.05 27.20 25.64
CA ALA A 14 29.61 25.91 25.14
C ALA A 14 28.08 25.84 25.16
N THR A 15 27.44 26.01 24.01
CA THR A 15 25.99 25.82 23.86
C THR A 15 25.71 24.32 23.91
N MET A 16 25.20 23.82 25.05
CA MET A 16 24.66 22.46 25.12
C MET A 16 23.40 22.39 24.26
N LEU A 17 23.47 21.72 23.11
CA LEU A 17 22.28 21.31 22.37
C LEU A 17 21.56 20.24 23.19
N THR A 18 20.61 20.66 24.03
CA THR A 18 19.64 19.74 24.61
C THR A 18 18.68 19.33 23.49
N GLY A 19 18.90 18.17 22.88
CA GLY A 19 17.94 17.59 21.94
C GLY A 19 16.60 17.38 22.65
N ALA A 20 15.53 18.00 22.14
CA ALA A 20 14.19 17.73 22.64
C ALA A 20 13.89 16.23 22.51
N PRO A 21 13.20 15.60 23.49
CA PRO A 21 12.79 14.21 23.34
C PRO A 21 11.94 14.08 22.08
N GLY A 22 12.30 13.16 21.18
CA GLY A 22 11.50 12.85 20.00
C GLY A 22 10.13 12.36 20.43
N ARG A 23 9.07 13.08 20.06
CA ARG A 23 7.69 12.67 20.33
C ARG A 23 7.32 11.62 19.29
N ALA A 24 6.96 10.42 19.73
CA ALA A 24 6.33 9.44 18.87
C ALA A 24 4.93 9.94 18.48
N ASP A 25 4.60 9.85 17.20
CA ASP A 25 3.29 10.21 16.67
C ASP A 25 2.75 9.05 15.81
N THR A 26 1.43 9.01 15.65
CA THR A 26 0.75 8.01 14.84
C THR A 26 -0.13 8.71 13.81
N VAL A 27 0.01 8.32 12.54
CA VAL A 27 -0.89 8.76 11.47
C VAL A 27 -1.72 7.58 11.00
N SER A 28 -2.98 7.83 10.65
CA SER A 28 -3.84 6.86 9.97
C SER A 28 -3.89 7.21 8.50
N LEU A 29 -3.65 6.23 7.64
CA LEU A 29 -3.76 6.35 6.20
C LEU A 29 -4.91 5.46 5.74
N ASP A 30 -5.77 6.01 4.90
CA ASP A 30 -6.68 5.20 4.10
C ASP A 30 -5.93 4.65 2.88
N ALA A 31 -6.47 3.59 2.26
CA ALA A 31 -5.92 3.10 1.00
C ALA A 31 -6.03 4.20 -0.07
N ALA A 32 -4.97 4.40 -0.83
CA ALA A 32 -4.91 5.36 -1.93
C ALA A 32 -5.42 4.76 -3.24
N LYS A 33 -5.25 3.45 -3.41
CA LYS A 33 -5.80 2.62 -4.49
C LYS A 33 -6.10 1.23 -3.93
N ASP A 34 -7.13 0.58 -4.43
CA ASP A 34 -7.31 -0.85 -4.29
C ASP A 34 -7.88 -1.49 -5.56
N ASN A 35 -7.62 -2.78 -5.74
CA ASN A 35 -8.12 -3.51 -6.90
C ASN A 35 -8.17 -5.00 -6.62
N THR A 36 -9.20 -5.70 -7.11
CA THR A 36 -9.18 -7.17 -7.12
C THR A 36 -8.76 -7.70 -8.49
N ILE A 37 -7.78 -8.61 -8.51
CA ILE A 37 -7.43 -9.40 -9.70
C ILE A 37 -7.97 -10.81 -9.58
N TYR A 38 -8.52 -11.32 -10.69
CA TYR A 38 -9.30 -12.55 -10.72
C TYR A 38 -8.61 -13.61 -11.59
N GLN A 39 -8.17 -14.70 -10.98
CA GLN A 39 -7.77 -15.89 -11.74
C GLN A 39 -9.02 -16.57 -12.26
N THR A 40 -9.26 -16.48 -13.57
CA THR A 40 -10.32 -17.17 -14.31
C THR A 40 -9.78 -17.59 -15.69
N ASP A 41 -10.67 -18.05 -16.57
CA ASP A 41 -10.40 -18.28 -17.99
C ASP A 41 -10.39 -16.98 -18.82
N ASP A 42 -11.06 -15.93 -18.33
CA ASP A 42 -10.97 -14.56 -18.85
C ASP A 42 -9.93 -13.74 -18.07
N PRO A 43 -8.73 -13.49 -18.63
CA PRO A 43 -7.67 -12.78 -17.92
C PRO A 43 -7.93 -11.27 -17.76
N PHE A 44 -9.08 -10.76 -18.21
CA PHE A 44 -9.41 -9.33 -18.25
C PHE A 44 -10.46 -8.92 -17.22
N LEU A 45 -10.62 -9.70 -16.15
CA LEU A 45 -11.48 -9.32 -15.03
C LEU A 45 -10.73 -8.51 -13.98
N SER A 46 -11.39 -7.47 -13.48
CA SER A 46 -10.90 -6.53 -12.46
C SER A 46 -12.04 -6.05 -11.55
N ASN A 47 -11.71 -5.28 -10.52
CA ASN A 47 -12.64 -4.53 -9.68
C ASN A 47 -11.89 -3.39 -8.98
N GLY A 48 -11.71 -2.27 -9.69
CA GLY A 48 -10.99 -1.09 -9.21
C GLY A 48 -11.90 0.01 -8.66
N SER A 49 -13.20 -0.06 -8.93
CA SER A 49 -14.22 0.89 -8.44
C SER A 49 -15.36 0.23 -7.67
N GLY A 50 -15.26 -1.07 -7.38
CA GLY A 50 -16.26 -1.78 -6.59
C GLY A 50 -16.21 -1.44 -5.10
N ASP A 51 -17.23 -1.86 -4.34
CA ASP A 51 -17.34 -1.57 -2.90
C ASP A 51 -16.39 -2.44 -2.05
N HIS A 52 -15.86 -3.54 -2.61
CA HIS A 52 -15.08 -4.56 -1.90
C HIS A 52 -13.88 -5.08 -2.71
N PHE A 53 -12.83 -5.47 -1.99
CA PHE A 53 -11.76 -6.30 -2.56
C PHE A 53 -11.76 -7.74 -2.03
N PHE A 54 -11.19 -8.67 -2.80
CA PHE A 54 -11.19 -10.09 -2.47
C PHE A 54 -9.79 -10.70 -2.37
N VAL A 55 -9.63 -11.60 -1.41
CA VAL A 55 -8.45 -12.50 -1.31
C VAL A 55 -8.90 -13.95 -1.15
N GLY A 56 -8.10 -14.87 -1.67
CA GLY A 56 -8.31 -16.30 -1.51
C GLY A 56 -9.19 -16.89 -2.61
N ARG A 57 -9.72 -18.10 -2.37
CA ARG A 57 -10.50 -18.83 -3.38
C ARG A 57 -11.99 -18.71 -3.11
N ASN A 58 -12.79 -18.61 -4.17
CA ASN A 58 -14.24 -18.76 -4.08
C ASN A 58 -14.72 -19.94 -4.94
N ASN A 59 -16.02 -20.22 -4.97
CA ASN A 59 -16.58 -21.37 -5.68
C ASN A 59 -16.98 -21.08 -7.15
N GLN A 60 -16.24 -20.23 -7.86
CA GLN A 60 -16.56 -19.86 -9.26
C GLN A 60 -16.13 -20.96 -10.25
N ILE A 61 -14.84 -21.09 -10.57
CA ILE A 61 -14.34 -22.12 -11.51
C ILE A 61 -13.35 -23.05 -10.79
N PRO A 62 -13.59 -24.38 -10.77
CA PRO A 62 -12.67 -25.32 -10.14
C PRO A 62 -11.24 -25.21 -10.71
N GLY A 63 -10.25 -25.01 -9.82
CA GLY A 63 -8.84 -24.97 -10.18
C GLY A 63 -8.29 -23.60 -10.64
N ILE A 64 -9.15 -22.68 -11.08
CA ILE A 64 -8.80 -21.31 -11.49
C ILE A 64 -9.80 -20.32 -10.88
N ASN A 65 -9.67 -20.14 -9.56
CA ASN A 65 -10.59 -19.34 -8.75
C ASN A 65 -9.90 -18.54 -7.65
N LEU A 66 -8.62 -18.22 -7.81
CA LEU A 66 -7.90 -17.38 -6.87
C LEU A 66 -8.21 -15.89 -7.11
N ARG A 67 -8.48 -15.16 -6.04
CA ARG A 67 -8.56 -13.70 -6.01
C ARG A 67 -7.39 -13.17 -5.22
N ARG A 68 -6.80 -12.09 -5.70
CA ARG A 68 -5.78 -11.33 -4.98
C ARG A 68 -6.23 -9.87 -4.94
N ALA A 69 -6.03 -9.24 -3.80
CA ALA A 69 -6.23 -7.82 -3.64
C ALA A 69 -4.88 -7.12 -3.81
N LEU A 70 -4.90 -6.00 -4.52
CA LEU A 70 -3.85 -5.01 -4.56
C LEU A 70 -4.32 -3.83 -3.71
N ILE A 71 -3.43 -3.30 -2.87
CA ILE A 71 -3.73 -2.17 -1.99
C ILE A 71 -2.49 -1.30 -1.95
N GLU A 72 -2.66 0.00 -2.19
CA GLU A 72 -1.62 1.01 -2.09
C GLU A 72 -1.94 1.99 -0.97
N PHE A 73 -0.90 2.46 -0.28
CA PHE A 73 -1.00 3.53 0.71
C PHE A 73 0.02 4.61 0.33
N ASP A 74 -0.41 5.87 0.28
CA ASP A 74 0.49 7.00 0.08
C ASP A 74 0.80 7.70 1.42
N PRO A 75 2.00 7.54 1.99
CA PRO A 75 2.39 8.24 3.21
C PRO A 75 2.84 9.69 2.96
N THR A 76 2.91 10.13 1.70
CA THR A 76 3.43 11.46 1.33
C THR A 76 2.60 12.57 1.98
N GLY A 77 3.28 13.55 2.56
CA GLY A 77 2.64 14.66 3.28
C GLY A 77 2.08 14.30 4.66
N SER A 78 1.80 13.02 4.92
CA SER A 78 1.28 12.51 6.20
C SER A 78 2.40 12.19 7.20
N ILE A 79 3.58 11.81 6.71
CA ILE A 79 4.76 11.53 7.54
C ILE A 79 5.85 12.57 7.27
N PRO A 80 6.27 13.37 8.27
CA PRO A 80 7.33 14.38 8.09
C PRO A 80 8.65 13.78 7.61
N ALA A 81 9.35 14.49 6.72
CA ALA A 81 10.68 14.09 6.27
C ALA A 81 11.67 13.97 7.45
N GLY A 82 12.47 12.90 7.46
CA GLY A 82 13.39 12.59 8.54
C GLY A 82 12.79 11.81 9.71
N SER A 83 11.50 11.48 9.67
CA SER A 83 10.85 10.58 10.63
C SER A 83 11.41 9.15 10.51
N THR A 84 11.56 8.48 11.66
CA THR A 84 11.81 7.03 11.71
C THR A 84 10.51 6.31 12.01
N ILE A 85 10.06 5.43 11.10
CA ILE A 85 8.88 4.58 11.31
C ILE A 85 9.28 3.43 12.24
N THR A 86 8.66 3.36 13.42
CA THR A 86 8.95 2.35 14.45
C THR A 86 7.99 1.17 14.45
N GLY A 87 6.84 1.30 13.80
CA GLY A 87 5.82 0.26 13.68
C GLY A 87 4.73 0.62 12.68
N VAL A 88 4.07 -0.39 12.15
CA VAL A 88 2.93 -0.25 11.23
C VAL A 88 1.87 -1.27 11.63
N THR A 89 0.61 -0.86 11.61
CA THR A 89 -0.54 -1.74 11.80
C THR A 89 -1.44 -1.62 10.59
N LEU A 90 -1.69 -2.74 9.90
CA LEU A 90 -2.75 -2.81 8.89
C LEU A 90 -4.04 -3.29 9.56
N ARG A 91 -5.15 -2.61 9.30
CA ARG A 91 -6.48 -3.01 9.77
C ARG A 91 -7.39 -3.22 8.56
N LEU A 92 -7.83 -4.46 8.37
CA LEU A 92 -8.78 -4.84 7.33
C LEU A 92 -10.11 -5.26 7.95
N ASN A 93 -11.22 -5.02 7.24
CA ASN A 93 -12.53 -5.54 7.59
C ASN A 93 -12.85 -6.75 6.70
N CYS A 94 -13.11 -7.91 7.30
CA CYS A 94 -13.66 -9.04 6.57
C CYS A 94 -15.19 -8.94 6.57
N SER A 95 -15.75 -8.37 5.50
CA SER A 95 -17.19 -8.20 5.34
C SER A 95 -17.91 -9.51 4.97
N ARG A 96 -17.17 -10.48 4.41
CA ARG A 96 -17.73 -11.76 3.94
C ARG A 96 -16.69 -12.89 3.94
N THR A 97 -17.07 -14.04 4.47
CA THR A 97 -16.30 -15.29 4.36
C THR A 97 -17.22 -16.50 4.53
N ASN A 98 -16.92 -17.61 3.86
CA ASN A 98 -17.49 -18.93 4.14
C ASN A 98 -16.49 -19.86 4.85
N ALA A 99 -15.28 -19.37 5.11
CA ALA A 99 -14.22 -20.08 5.81
C ALA A 99 -14.06 -19.58 7.25
N GLY A 100 -13.60 -20.46 8.14
CA GLY A 100 -13.11 -20.07 9.47
C GLY A 100 -11.79 -19.28 9.38
N PRO A 101 -11.13 -18.99 10.52
CA PRO A 101 -9.88 -18.23 10.53
C PRO A 101 -8.85 -18.78 9.53
N GLN A 102 -8.39 -17.92 8.62
CA GLN A 102 -7.39 -18.25 7.61
C GLN A 102 -6.15 -17.37 7.79
N THR A 103 -5.00 -17.92 7.46
CA THR A 103 -3.78 -17.11 7.30
C THR A 103 -3.86 -16.38 5.96
N ILE A 104 -3.79 -15.04 6.00
CA ILE A 104 -3.62 -14.19 4.84
C ILE A 104 -2.16 -13.75 4.80
N THR A 105 -1.52 -13.87 3.63
CA THR A 105 -0.15 -13.41 3.40
C THR A 105 -0.17 -12.17 2.53
N MET A 106 0.66 -11.20 2.88
CA MET A 106 0.89 -10.01 2.09
C MET A 106 2.29 -10.02 1.52
N HIS A 107 2.42 -9.51 0.31
CA HIS A 107 3.68 -9.36 -0.38
C HIS A 107 3.78 -7.96 -0.94
N ARG A 108 5.01 -7.47 -1.13
CA ARG A 108 5.23 -6.16 -1.76
C ARG A 108 5.09 -6.33 -3.26
N ALA A 109 4.23 -5.53 -3.90
CA ALA A 109 4.20 -5.45 -5.35
C ALA A 109 5.54 -4.91 -5.88
N LEU A 110 6.10 -5.58 -6.88
CA LEU A 110 7.40 -5.24 -7.48
C LEU A 110 7.27 -4.38 -8.73
N LEU A 111 6.08 -4.29 -9.31
CA LEU A 111 5.74 -3.38 -10.39
C LEU A 111 4.64 -2.42 -9.95
N GLU A 112 4.67 -1.22 -10.52
CA GLU A 112 3.52 -0.30 -10.50
C GLU A 112 2.30 -0.97 -11.13
N TRP A 113 1.14 -0.66 -10.57
CA TRP A 113 -0.14 -1.18 -11.03
C TRP A 113 -1.21 -0.12 -10.91
N GLY A 114 -2.27 -0.27 -11.70
CA GLY A 114 -3.33 0.72 -11.80
C GLY A 114 -4.66 0.27 -11.22
N GLU A 115 -5.44 1.26 -10.84
CA GLU A 115 -6.84 1.16 -10.42
C GLU A 115 -7.67 1.89 -11.49
N GLY A 116 -8.56 1.18 -12.15
CA GLY A 116 -9.44 1.71 -13.18
C GLY A 116 -10.89 1.78 -12.72
N ALA A 117 -11.77 2.09 -13.66
CA ALA A 117 -13.20 2.28 -13.38
C ALA A 117 -14.02 0.98 -13.47
N SER A 118 -13.37 -0.19 -13.54
CA SER A 118 -14.07 -1.48 -13.46
C SER A 118 -14.84 -1.62 -12.14
N ASP A 119 -16.13 -1.90 -12.26
CA ASP A 119 -17.06 -2.08 -11.14
C ASP A 119 -17.76 -3.43 -11.32
N ALA A 120 -17.49 -4.37 -10.41
CA ALA A 120 -18.01 -5.72 -10.49
C ALA A 120 -19.45 -5.80 -9.99
N ASP A 121 -20.34 -6.41 -10.78
CA ASP A 121 -21.75 -6.46 -10.40
C ASP A 121 -22.04 -7.27 -9.12
N GLY A 122 -23.12 -6.89 -8.44
CA GLY A 122 -23.82 -7.70 -7.45
C GLY A 122 -23.07 -7.89 -6.15
N ASN A 123 -22.30 -8.97 -6.03
CA ASN A 123 -21.48 -9.25 -4.85
C ASN A 123 -19.98 -9.27 -5.18
N GLU A 124 -19.60 -8.82 -6.37
CA GLU A 124 -18.23 -8.53 -6.82
C GLU A 124 -17.25 -9.72 -6.89
N GLY A 125 -17.58 -10.88 -6.31
CA GLY A 125 -16.69 -12.05 -6.26
C GLY A 125 -16.42 -12.71 -7.62
N SER A 126 -17.24 -12.44 -8.64
CA SER A 126 -17.02 -12.87 -10.02
C SER A 126 -16.10 -11.94 -10.81
N GLY A 127 -15.92 -10.68 -10.37
CA GLY A 127 -15.22 -9.64 -11.12
C GLY A 127 -16.09 -8.96 -12.17
N GLY A 128 -15.67 -7.77 -12.57
CA GLY A 128 -16.21 -7.00 -13.68
C GLY A 128 -15.21 -6.96 -14.83
N LEU A 129 -15.65 -6.51 -16.02
CA LEU A 129 -14.73 -6.31 -17.13
C LEU A 129 -13.76 -5.18 -16.79
N ALA A 130 -12.47 -5.42 -17.02
CA ALA A 130 -11.45 -4.41 -16.83
C ALA A 130 -11.62 -3.24 -17.81
N GLU A 131 -11.40 -2.03 -17.31
CA GLU A 131 -11.30 -0.80 -18.05
C GLU A 131 -9.83 -0.35 -18.16
N PRO A 132 -9.49 0.54 -19.11
CA PRO A 132 -8.12 1.04 -19.24
C PRO A 132 -7.60 1.62 -17.92
N GLY A 133 -6.43 1.16 -17.49
CA GLY A 133 -5.83 1.52 -16.20
C GLY A 133 -5.99 0.46 -15.11
N ASP A 134 -6.93 -0.48 -15.21
CA ASP A 134 -7.12 -1.53 -14.21
C ASP A 134 -5.95 -2.52 -14.15
N ALA A 135 -5.68 -3.07 -12.97
CA ALA A 135 -4.89 -4.28 -12.85
C ALA A 135 -5.78 -5.51 -13.07
N THR A 136 -5.29 -6.50 -13.81
CA THR A 136 -5.97 -7.81 -13.99
C THR A 136 -5.04 -8.95 -13.59
N TRP A 137 -5.49 -10.19 -13.76
CA TRP A 137 -4.60 -11.34 -13.56
C TRP A 137 -3.41 -11.35 -14.53
N ALA A 138 -3.56 -10.77 -15.72
CA ALA A 138 -2.52 -10.71 -16.74
C ALA A 138 -1.79 -9.36 -16.83
N HIS A 139 -2.43 -8.26 -16.44
CA HIS A 139 -1.89 -6.90 -16.59
C HIS A 139 -1.70 -6.18 -15.27
N ALA A 140 -0.55 -5.53 -15.10
CA ALA A 140 -0.34 -4.55 -14.06
C ALA A 140 -1.11 -3.24 -14.36
N ILE A 141 -1.15 -2.86 -15.64
CA ILE A 141 -1.95 -1.76 -16.17
C ILE A 141 -2.60 -2.25 -17.46
N PHE A 142 -3.91 -2.48 -17.45
CA PHE A 142 -4.66 -2.97 -18.59
C PHE A 142 -4.91 -1.86 -19.63
N PRO A 143 -4.82 -2.16 -20.94
CA PRO A 143 -4.33 -3.38 -21.57
C PRO A 143 -2.83 -3.31 -21.96
N THR A 144 -2.06 -2.35 -21.44
CA THR A 144 -0.74 -1.98 -21.97
C THR A 144 0.41 -2.73 -21.34
N ASP A 145 0.40 -2.91 -20.01
CA ASP A 145 1.56 -3.36 -19.25
C ASP A 145 1.25 -4.70 -18.56
N PRO A 146 1.77 -5.82 -19.08
CA PRO A 146 1.61 -7.12 -18.45
C PRO A 146 2.42 -7.24 -17.16
N TRP A 147 1.99 -8.10 -16.25
CA TRP A 147 2.88 -8.60 -15.21
C TRP A 147 4.00 -9.47 -15.80
N SER A 148 5.15 -9.58 -15.14
CA SER A 148 6.19 -10.52 -15.54
C SER A 148 5.73 -11.97 -15.33
N ALA A 149 4.96 -12.21 -14.25
CA ALA A 149 4.28 -13.46 -13.98
C ALA A 149 2.79 -13.23 -13.70
N LEU A 150 1.93 -14.12 -14.20
CA LEU A 150 0.49 -14.02 -13.99
C LEU A 150 0.12 -13.96 -12.50
N GLY A 151 -0.82 -13.07 -12.18
CA GLY A 151 -1.36 -12.85 -10.86
C GLY A 151 -0.59 -11.83 -10.01
N GLY A 152 0.35 -11.08 -10.60
CA GLY A 152 1.11 -10.04 -9.91
C GLY A 152 2.54 -10.46 -9.57
N ASP A 153 3.45 -9.48 -9.64
CA ASP A 153 4.88 -9.65 -9.33
C ASP A 153 5.15 -9.27 -7.86
N PHE A 154 5.66 -10.21 -7.06
CA PHE A 154 5.94 -10.05 -5.62
C PHE A 154 6.99 -11.03 -5.07
#